data_AF-F9FSR4-F1
#
_entry.id   AF-F9FSR4-F1
#
_cell.length_a   1.000
_cell.length_b   1.000
_cell.length_c   1.000
_cell.angle_alpha   90.00
_cell.angle_beta   90.00
_cell.angle_gamma   90.00
#
_symmetry.space_group_name_H-M   'P 1'
#
loop_
_entity.id
_entity.type
_entity.pdbx_description
1 polymer ?
#
loop_
_entity_poly.entity_id
_entity_poly.type
_entity_poly.pdbx_seq_one_letter_code
_entity_poly.pdbx_strand_id
1 'polypeptide(L)'
;MIDPKAIDTVLDIFVPAIQVHRKNSSRPFVLGLSGLQGSGKSTWAAALSQALTNQHNLKTRMVSLDDLYHDHPELVALREANPDNGLLQTRGQPGTHDEVLAKNFFDQVLGRVESDEKVVRWPAFDKSLHSGQGGRVPVEKWEEVPLDDGLDVLIFEGWALGFKPLTDEEVKRKWEKAKASEAQQSEEWALTNTLASHDLSHLLLINKNLRRYCEAFAGPQHFDGFLHLSTDKLVQVYEWRLGQERALRQHKPGMTDEQVIMFVKGYMPAYELFLERLQNENFFKGQGPSEKKHIQVVLNKNREVVQVKEV
;
A
#
# COMPACT_ATOMS: atom_id res chain seq x y z
N MET A 1 5.89 4.49 19.99
CA MET A 1 5.08 5.62 19.51
C MET A 1 5.78 6.22 18.31
N ILE A 2 5.05 6.81 17.36
CA ILE A 2 5.66 7.54 16.24
C ILE A 2 6.33 8.80 16.81
N ASP A 3 7.52 9.14 16.31
CA ASP A 3 8.19 10.39 16.65
C ASP A 3 7.40 11.59 16.08
N PRO A 4 6.82 12.46 16.95
CA PRO A 4 6.07 13.62 16.48
C PRO A 4 6.88 14.53 15.57
N LYS A 5 8.20 14.65 15.81
CA LYS A 5 9.08 15.49 14.96
C LYS A 5 9.14 14.99 13.53
N ALA A 6 9.05 13.67 13.33
CA ALA A 6 9.07 13.11 11.99
C ALA A 6 7.76 13.38 11.24
N ILE A 7 6.62 13.41 11.95
CA ILE A 7 5.34 13.85 11.39
C ILE A 7 5.42 15.31 10.98
N ASP A 8 5.89 16.18 11.88
CA ASP A 8 6.03 17.62 11.60
C ASP A 8 6.96 17.87 10.40
N THR A 9 8.10 17.18 10.33
CA THR A 9 9.05 17.26 9.20
C THR A 9 8.40 16.90 7.86
N VAL A 10 7.56 15.86 7.84
CA VAL A 10 6.82 15.46 6.64
C VAL A 10 5.74 16.49 6.29
N LEU A 11 5.06 17.06 7.28
CA LEU A 11 4.03 18.08 7.08
C LEU A 11 4.60 19.41 6.59
N ASP A 12 5.78 19.82 7.06
CA ASP A 12 6.48 21.02 6.57
C ASP A 12 6.68 20.98 5.05
N ILE A 13 6.78 19.78 4.47
CA ILE A 13 6.90 19.58 3.03
C ILE A 13 5.52 19.55 2.34
N PHE A 14 4.57 18.78 2.86
CA PHE A 14 3.30 18.55 2.17
C PHE A 14 2.26 19.65 2.39
N VAL A 15 2.27 20.34 3.53
CA VAL A 15 1.27 21.39 3.84
C VAL A 15 1.33 22.54 2.83
N PRO A 16 2.50 23.09 2.44
CA PRO A 16 2.57 24.09 1.37
C PRO A 16 1.98 23.58 0.05
N ALA A 17 2.30 22.34 -0.34
CA ALA A 17 1.77 21.73 -1.57
C ALA A 17 0.23 21.55 -1.51
N ILE A 18 -0.30 21.11 -0.37
CA ILE A 18 -1.74 20.99 -0.13
C ILE A 18 -2.42 22.37 -0.22
N GLN A 19 -1.84 23.41 0.38
CA GLN A 19 -2.40 24.76 0.33
C GLN A 19 -2.43 25.35 -1.09
N VAL A 20 -1.37 25.11 -1.88
CA VAL A 20 -1.33 25.50 -3.29
C VAL A 20 -2.39 24.74 -4.09
N HIS A 21 -2.49 23.42 -3.89
CA HIS A 21 -3.49 22.60 -4.56
C HIS A 21 -4.92 23.07 -4.28
N ARG A 22 -5.27 23.33 -3.02
CA ARG A 22 -6.61 23.82 -2.61
C ARG A 22 -7.00 25.15 -3.26
N LYS A 23 -6.03 26.03 -3.56
CA LYS A 23 -6.29 27.30 -4.25
C LYS A 23 -6.60 27.10 -5.74
N ASN A 24 -6.09 26.02 -6.33
CA ASN A 24 -6.11 25.78 -7.77
C ASN A 24 -7.07 24.64 -8.18
N SER A 25 -7.64 23.92 -7.21
CA SER A 25 -8.45 22.73 -7.47
C SER A 25 -9.55 22.58 -6.42
N SER A 26 -10.71 22.09 -6.86
CA SER A 26 -11.85 21.76 -6.00
C SER A 26 -11.84 20.32 -5.48
N ARG A 27 -11.03 19.43 -6.06
CA ARG A 27 -10.87 18.05 -5.58
C ARG A 27 -9.85 17.98 -4.44
N PRO A 28 -9.94 16.98 -3.53
CA PRO A 28 -8.95 16.80 -2.49
C PRO A 28 -7.55 16.57 -3.07
N PHE A 29 -6.54 16.95 -2.29
CA PHE A 29 -5.15 16.55 -2.51
C PHE A 29 -5.00 15.06 -2.15
N VAL A 30 -4.52 14.24 -3.08
CA VAL A 30 -4.33 12.80 -2.85
C VAL A 30 -2.89 12.54 -2.40
N LEU A 31 -2.73 12.26 -1.11
CA LEU A 31 -1.44 11.88 -0.52
C LEU A 31 -1.34 10.35 -0.48
N GLY A 32 -0.48 9.79 -1.31
CA GLY A 32 -0.16 8.36 -1.26
C GLY A 32 0.75 8.06 -0.08
N LEU A 33 0.48 6.96 0.64
CA LEU A 33 1.35 6.46 1.71
C LEU A 33 1.66 4.99 1.46
N SER A 34 2.89 4.71 1.06
CA SER A 34 3.42 3.35 0.90
C SER A 34 4.22 2.93 2.11
N GLY A 35 4.13 1.66 2.49
CA GLY A 35 4.98 1.10 3.53
C GLY A 35 4.88 -0.41 3.62
N LEU A 36 6.01 -1.07 3.84
CA LEU A 36 6.07 -2.54 3.94
C LEU A 36 5.22 -3.07 5.10
N GLN A 37 4.87 -4.35 5.07
CA GLN A 37 4.11 -4.99 6.15
C GLN A 37 4.78 -4.78 7.51
N GLY A 38 4.00 -4.33 8.50
CA GLY A 38 4.50 -4.07 9.85
C GLY A 38 5.29 -2.76 10.03
N SER A 39 5.55 -1.97 8.98
CA SER A 39 6.29 -0.69 9.05
C SER A 39 5.59 0.38 9.89
N GLY A 40 4.28 0.25 10.11
CA GLY A 40 3.45 1.23 10.81
C GLY A 40 2.69 2.17 9.89
N LYS A 41 2.56 1.85 8.59
CA LYS A 41 1.83 2.65 7.58
C LYS A 41 0.46 3.20 8.05
N SER A 42 -0.39 2.37 8.65
CA SER A 42 -1.72 2.81 9.09
C SER A 42 -1.63 3.67 10.36
N THR A 43 -0.61 3.48 11.20
CA THR A 43 -0.32 4.36 12.34
C THR A 43 0.18 5.73 11.86
N TRP A 44 1.03 5.76 10.82
CA TRP A 44 1.49 6.99 10.19
C TRP A 44 0.36 7.74 9.49
N ALA A 45 -0.49 7.03 8.74
CA ALA A 45 -1.67 7.61 8.10
C ALA A 45 -2.57 8.30 9.14
N ALA A 46 -2.86 7.62 10.26
CA ALA A 46 -3.67 8.18 11.33
C ALA A 46 -3.02 9.40 11.99
N ALA A 47 -1.71 9.35 12.26
CA ALA A 47 -0.99 10.47 12.85
C ALA A 47 -0.97 11.69 11.92
N LEU A 48 -0.72 11.50 10.62
CA LEU A 48 -0.77 12.56 9.61
C LEU A 48 -2.18 13.14 9.49
N SER A 49 -3.21 12.29 9.43
CA SER A 49 -4.61 12.73 9.36
C SER A 49 -4.98 13.59 10.57
N GLN A 50 -4.57 13.16 11.78
CA GLN A 50 -4.83 13.89 13.02
C GLN A 50 -4.09 15.23 13.04
N ALA A 51 -2.83 15.26 12.65
CA ALA A 51 -2.02 16.49 12.63
C ALA A 51 -2.53 17.49 11.56
N LEU A 52 -2.84 17.03 10.35
CA LEU A 52 -3.47 17.86 9.30
C LEU A 52 -4.78 18.49 9.78
N THR A 53 -5.62 17.70 10.47
CA THR A 53 -6.90 18.19 11.00
C THR A 53 -6.69 19.17 12.16
N ASN A 54 -5.92 18.80 13.18
CA ASN A 54 -5.85 19.54 14.44
C ASN A 54 -4.91 20.75 14.38
N GLN A 55 -3.82 20.67 13.61
CA GLN A 55 -2.79 21.71 13.56
C GLN A 55 -2.97 22.64 12.35
N HIS A 56 -3.49 22.12 11.24
CA HIS A 56 -3.62 22.88 9.98
C HIS A 56 -5.08 23.13 9.56
N ASN A 57 -6.06 22.64 10.33
CA ASN A 57 -7.48 22.80 10.04
C ASN A 57 -7.86 22.29 8.63
N LEU A 58 -7.26 21.17 8.22
CA LEU A 58 -7.50 20.52 6.93
C LEU A 58 -8.40 19.31 7.10
N LYS A 59 -9.53 19.30 6.39
CA LYS A 59 -10.48 18.18 6.39
C LYS A 59 -9.82 16.98 5.70
N THR A 60 -9.47 15.98 6.50
CA THR A 60 -8.68 14.83 6.04
C THR A 60 -9.46 13.53 6.23
N ARG A 61 -9.42 12.66 5.23
CA ARG A 61 -9.95 11.29 5.29
C ARG A 61 -8.88 10.31 4.82
N MET A 62 -8.98 9.07 5.28
CA MET A 62 -8.07 7.99 4.90
C MET A 62 -8.84 6.89 4.18
N VAL A 63 -8.18 6.21 3.24
CA VAL A 63 -8.66 4.96 2.65
C VAL A 63 -7.50 3.98 2.58
N SER A 64 -7.73 2.72 2.95
CA SER A 64 -6.74 1.66 2.82
C SER A 64 -6.90 0.94 1.50
N LEU A 65 -5.79 0.55 0.89
CA LEU A 65 -5.80 -0.42 -0.22
C LEU A 65 -6.53 -1.71 0.19
N ASP A 66 -6.39 -2.12 1.45
CA ASP A 66 -7.02 -3.33 1.97
C ASP A 66 -8.57 -3.21 2.05
N ASP A 67 -9.15 -2.01 2.06
CA ASP A 67 -10.61 -1.83 2.02
C ASP A 67 -11.19 -2.05 0.62
N LEU A 68 -10.32 -2.14 -0.38
CA LEU A 68 -10.66 -2.31 -1.79
C LEU A 68 -10.48 -3.76 -2.26
N TYR A 69 -10.32 -4.73 -1.35
CA TYR A 69 -10.29 -6.15 -1.75
C TYR A 69 -11.57 -6.55 -2.52
N HIS A 70 -11.43 -7.56 -3.38
CA HIS A 70 -12.57 -8.32 -3.86
C HIS A 70 -13.36 -8.90 -2.68
N ASP A 71 -14.67 -9.08 -2.84
CA ASP A 71 -15.46 -9.77 -1.82
C ASP A 71 -15.10 -11.27 -1.78
N HIS A 72 -15.55 -11.97 -0.74
CA HIS A 72 -15.20 -13.35 -0.48
C HIS A 72 -15.46 -14.29 -1.66
N PRO A 73 -16.61 -14.26 -2.35
CA PRO A 73 -16.87 -15.14 -3.49
C PRO A 73 -15.84 -14.97 -4.62
N GLU A 74 -15.46 -13.73 -4.96
CA GLU A 74 -14.47 -13.44 -5.99
C GLU A 74 -13.06 -13.86 -5.54
N LEU A 75 -12.71 -13.68 -4.27
CA LEU A 75 -11.44 -14.20 -3.73
C LEU A 75 -11.35 -15.73 -3.79
N VAL A 76 -12.47 -16.42 -3.53
CA VAL A 76 -12.57 -17.89 -3.66
C VAL A 76 -12.41 -18.30 -5.12
N ALA A 77 -13.13 -17.66 -6.04
CA ALA A 77 -13.03 -17.94 -7.47
C ALA A 77 -11.60 -17.69 -8.00
N LEU A 78 -10.95 -16.62 -7.55
CA LEU A 78 -9.56 -16.31 -7.91
C LEU A 78 -8.61 -17.41 -7.45
N ARG A 79 -8.76 -17.90 -6.22
CA ARG A 79 -7.98 -19.01 -5.67
C ARG A 79 -8.18 -20.30 -6.48
N GLU A 80 -9.43 -20.66 -6.73
CA GLU A 80 -9.82 -21.88 -7.45
C GLU A 80 -9.33 -21.87 -8.90
N ALA A 81 -9.29 -20.71 -9.55
CA ALA A 81 -8.73 -20.54 -10.88
C ALA A 81 -7.19 -20.61 -10.92
N ASN A 82 -6.51 -20.54 -9.77
CA ASN A 82 -5.05 -20.47 -9.68
C ASN A 82 -4.48 -21.44 -8.61
N PRO A 83 -4.81 -22.75 -8.64
CA PRO A 83 -4.54 -23.67 -7.53
C PRO A 83 -3.04 -23.82 -7.20
N ASP A 84 -2.17 -23.76 -8.21
CA ASP A 84 -0.71 -23.89 -8.04
C ASP A 84 -0.01 -22.56 -7.74
N ASN A 85 -0.73 -21.44 -7.85
CA ASN A 85 -0.17 -20.12 -7.60
C ASN A 85 -0.35 -19.72 -6.13
N GLY A 86 0.65 -20.02 -5.32
CA GLY A 86 0.70 -19.65 -3.90
C GLY A 86 0.47 -18.16 -3.61
N LEU A 87 0.75 -17.26 -4.57
CA LEU A 87 0.59 -15.80 -4.40
C LEU A 87 -0.87 -15.34 -4.46
N LEU A 88 -1.77 -16.16 -5.01
CA LEU A 88 -3.20 -15.86 -5.14
C LEU A 88 -4.07 -16.74 -4.23
N GLN A 89 -3.46 -17.56 -3.37
CA GLN A 89 -4.20 -18.38 -2.40
C GLN A 89 -4.78 -17.57 -1.23
N THR A 90 -4.25 -16.38 -1.00
CA THR A 90 -4.70 -15.46 0.04
C THR A 90 -4.83 -14.04 -0.52
N ARG A 91 -5.72 -13.23 0.05
CA ARG A 91 -5.79 -11.80 -0.25
C ARG A 91 -4.43 -11.11 0.02
N GLY A 92 -4.04 -10.17 -0.83
CA GLY A 92 -2.84 -9.36 -0.62
C GLY A 92 -2.24 -8.86 -1.91
N GLN A 93 -1.80 -9.79 -2.76
CA GLN A 93 -1.04 -9.49 -3.97
C GLN A 93 -1.87 -8.74 -5.02
N PRO A 94 -1.22 -7.95 -5.92
CA PRO A 94 -1.91 -7.41 -7.09
C PRO A 94 -2.70 -8.49 -7.84
N GLY A 95 -4.00 -8.22 -8.02
CA GLY A 95 -4.99 -9.16 -8.52
C GLY A 95 -6.10 -9.50 -7.52
N THR A 96 -5.90 -9.24 -6.22
CA THR A 96 -6.89 -9.57 -5.18
C THR A 96 -7.84 -8.41 -4.81
N HIS A 97 -7.62 -7.22 -5.39
CA HIS A 97 -8.42 -6.01 -5.17
C HIS A 97 -9.37 -5.74 -6.33
N ASP A 98 -10.55 -5.22 -6.00
CA ASP A 98 -11.59 -4.84 -6.93
C ASP A 98 -11.26 -3.50 -7.61
N GLU A 99 -10.67 -3.62 -8.80
CA GLU A 99 -10.23 -2.48 -9.62
C GLU A 99 -11.40 -1.58 -10.05
N VAL A 100 -12.59 -2.15 -10.25
CA VAL A 100 -13.79 -1.41 -10.64
C VAL A 100 -14.31 -0.61 -9.46
N LEU A 101 -14.40 -1.23 -8.28
CA LEU A 101 -14.74 -0.54 -7.04
C LEU A 101 -13.76 0.60 -6.76
N ALA A 102 -12.46 0.32 -6.82
CA ALA A 102 -11.41 1.32 -6.57
C ALA A 102 -11.54 2.51 -7.52
N LYS A 103 -11.63 2.26 -8.83
CA LYS A 103 -11.79 3.33 -9.83
C LYS A 103 -13.03 4.16 -9.56
N ASN A 104 -14.18 3.52 -9.33
CA ASN A 104 -15.44 4.23 -9.08
C ASN A 104 -15.39 5.06 -7.80
N PHE A 105 -14.79 4.53 -6.73
CA PHE A 105 -14.59 5.26 -5.47
C PHE A 105 -13.75 6.52 -5.69
N PHE A 106 -12.58 6.41 -6.32
CA PHE A 106 -11.72 7.58 -6.57
C PHE A 106 -12.38 8.56 -7.54
N ASP A 107 -13.11 8.10 -8.55
CA ASP A 107 -13.82 8.99 -9.47
C ASP A 107 -14.91 9.80 -8.77
N GLN A 108 -15.62 9.22 -7.79
CA GLN A 108 -16.58 9.93 -6.95
C GLN A 108 -15.89 10.92 -6.01
N VAL A 109 -14.88 10.48 -5.24
CA VAL A 109 -14.18 11.33 -4.26
C VAL A 109 -13.47 12.51 -4.92
N LEU A 110 -12.97 12.33 -6.15
CA LEU A 110 -12.26 13.36 -6.90
C LEU A 110 -13.18 14.21 -7.78
N GLY A 111 -14.50 14.01 -7.71
CA GLY A 111 -15.48 14.79 -8.48
C GLY A 111 -15.34 14.64 -10.00
N ARG A 112 -14.90 13.47 -10.47
CA ARG A 112 -14.72 13.16 -11.91
C ARG A 112 -16.02 12.69 -12.57
N VAL A 113 -17.05 12.44 -11.77
CA VAL A 113 -18.39 12.03 -12.21
C VAL A 113 -19.39 13.03 -11.62
N GLU A 114 -20.28 13.54 -12.45
CA GLU A 114 -21.40 14.37 -11.97
C GLU A 114 -22.39 13.49 -11.20
N SER A 115 -22.73 13.91 -9.99
CA SER A 115 -23.72 13.26 -9.14
C SER A 115 -24.50 14.33 -8.40
N ASP A 116 -25.83 14.21 -8.42
CA ASP A 116 -26.72 15.05 -7.60
C ASP A 116 -26.53 14.74 -6.10
N GLU A 117 -26.12 13.50 -5.78
CA GLU A 117 -25.72 13.09 -4.44
C GLU A 117 -24.25 13.42 -4.19
N LYS A 118 -23.98 14.29 -3.23
CA LYS A 118 -22.62 14.59 -2.75
C LYS A 118 -22.21 13.73 -1.56
N VAL A 119 -22.74 12.52 -1.49
CA VAL A 119 -22.41 11.54 -0.47
C VAL A 119 -21.63 10.42 -1.15
N VAL A 120 -20.48 10.06 -0.58
CA VAL A 120 -19.69 8.91 -1.04
C VAL A 120 -19.73 7.83 0.02
N ARG A 121 -20.04 6.60 -0.39
CA ARG A 121 -19.94 5.43 0.49
C ARG A 121 -18.50 4.98 0.58
N TRP A 122 -17.95 4.99 1.80
CA TRP A 122 -16.56 4.66 2.06
C TRP A 122 -16.37 3.14 2.13
N PRO A 123 -15.58 2.53 1.23
CA PRO A 123 -15.38 1.09 1.22
C PRO A 123 -14.82 0.57 2.54
N ALA A 124 -15.25 -0.63 2.91
CA ALA A 124 -14.78 -1.30 4.12
C ALA A 124 -14.66 -2.80 3.89
N PHE A 125 -13.56 -3.37 4.38
CA PHE A 125 -13.29 -4.81 4.32
C PHE A 125 -13.01 -5.38 5.71
N ASP A 126 -13.74 -6.41 6.11
CA ASP A 126 -13.54 -7.08 7.39
C ASP A 126 -12.72 -8.36 7.21
N LYS A 127 -11.46 -8.29 7.66
CA LYS A 127 -10.49 -9.40 7.59
C LYS A 127 -10.85 -10.58 8.51
N SER A 128 -11.75 -10.42 9.47
CA SER A 128 -12.14 -11.46 10.42
C SER A 128 -13.23 -12.40 9.90
N LEU A 129 -14.01 -11.95 8.91
CA LEU A 129 -15.05 -12.77 8.28
C LEU A 129 -14.48 -14.03 7.64
N HIS A 130 -15.34 -15.03 7.42
CA HIS A 130 -14.99 -16.29 6.76
C HIS A 130 -13.75 -16.98 7.37
N SER A 131 -13.71 -17.04 8.71
CA SER A 131 -12.60 -17.62 9.48
C SER A 131 -11.24 -16.98 9.17
N GLY A 132 -11.22 -15.65 9.04
CA GLY A 132 -10.00 -14.88 8.76
C GLY A 132 -9.62 -14.78 7.28
N GLN A 133 -10.38 -15.39 6.37
CA GLN A 133 -10.21 -15.21 4.92
C GLN A 133 -10.64 -13.80 4.47
N GLY A 134 -11.56 -13.20 5.21
CA GLY A 134 -12.08 -11.85 5.02
C GLY A 134 -13.23 -11.78 4.02
N GLY A 135 -13.99 -10.70 4.11
CA GLY A 135 -15.09 -10.37 3.21
C GLY A 135 -15.38 -8.88 3.24
N ARG A 136 -16.03 -8.41 2.18
CA ARG A 136 -16.47 -7.02 2.08
C ARG A 136 -17.57 -6.78 3.12
N VAL A 137 -17.50 -5.65 3.81
CA VAL A 137 -18.61 -5.22 4.67
C VAL A 137 -19.81 -4.94 3.75
N PRO A 138 -21.05 -5.35 4.08
CA PRO A 138 -22.21 -5.05 3.26
C PRO A 138 -22.30 -3.54 2.94
N VAL A 139 -22.60 -3.19 1.68
CA VAL A 139 -22.51 -1.80 1.18
C VAL A 139 -23.42 -0.84 1.95
N GLU A 140 -24.57 -1.33 2.41
CA GLU A 140 -25.51 -0.58 3.25
C GLU A 140 -24.98 -0.24 4.66
N LYS A 141 -23.86 -0.85 5.06
CA LYS A 141 -23.16 -0.55 6.33
C LYS A 141 -21.89 0.28 6.11
N TRP A 142 -21.58 0.65 4.86
CA TRP A 142 -20.46 1.55 4.59
C TRP A 142 -20.76 2.93 5.15
N GLU A 143 -19.72 3.62 5.60
CA GLU A 143 -19.88 4.99 6.07
C GLU A 143 -20.31 5.88 4.90
N GLU A 144 -21.43 6.59 5.06
CA GLU A 144 -21.85 7.62 4.12
C GLU A 144 -21.17 8.94 4.48
N VAL A 145 -20.24 9.37 3.62
CA VAL A 145 -19.42 10.56 3.84
C VAL A 145 -19.94 11.70 2.97
N PRO A 146 -20.55 12.74 3.56
CA PRO A 146 -20.93 13.93 2.81
C PRO A 146 -19.68 14.72 2.42
N LEU A 147 -19.57 15.04 1.13
CA LEU A 147 -18.52 15.87 0.57
C LEU A 147 -18.97 17.33 0.35
N ASP A 148 -20.22 17.66 0.71
CA ASP A 148 -20.78 19.02 0.68
C ASP A 148 -19.91 20.05 1.41
N ASP A 149 -19.38 19.65 2.56
CA ASP A 149 -18.50 20.46 3.39
C ASP A 149 -17.05 20.47 2.88
N GLY A 150 -16.77 19.77 1.77
CA GLY A 150 -15.45 19.64 1.15
C GLY A 150 -14.56 18.59 1.85
N LEU A 151 -13.61 18.06 1.07
CA LEU A 151 -12.50 17.23 1.54
C LEU A 151 -11.21 17.86 1.04
N ASP A 152 -10.29 18.19 1.95
CA ASP A 152 -9.04 18.86 1.58
C ASP A 152 -7.94 17.85 1.22
N VAL A 153 -7.87 16.75 1.98
CA VAL A 153 -6.83 15.73 1.82
C VAL A 153 -7.44 14.33 1.90
N LEU A 154 -7.11 13.50 0.91
CA LEU A 154 -7.34 12.06 0.95
C LEU A 154 -5.99 11.36 1.12
N ILE A 155 -5.79 10.68 2.25
CA ILE A 155 -4.63 9.82 2.45
C ILE A 155 -4.99 8.42 1.94
N PHE A 156 -4.34 7.99 0.87
CA PHE A 156 -4.48 6.63 0.35
C PHE A 156 -3.26 5.80 0.76
N GLU A 157 -3.47 4.84 1.66
CA GLU A 157 -2.38 4.02 2.22
C GLU A 157 -2.42 2.58 1.73
N GLY A 158 -1.26 1.97 1.50
CA GLY A 158 -1.19 0.56 1.13
C GLY A 158 0.22 0.03 0.95
N TRP A 159 0.39 -1.28 1.15
CA TRP A 159 1.71 -1.92 1.15
C TRP A 159 2.37 -2.01 -0.23
N ALA A 160 1.56 -2.00 -1.29
CA ALA A 160 1.99 -2.09 -2.69
C ALA A 160 1.84 -0.78 -3.46
N LEU A 161 1.41 0.32 -2.80
CA LEU A 161 1.34 1.62 -3.46
C LEU A 161 2.74 2.09 -3.85
N GLY A 162 2.85 2.75 -5.00
CA GLY A 162 4.14 3.24 -5.51
C GLY A 162 4.93 2.23 -6.33
N PHE A 163 4.59 0.94 -6.26
CA PHE A 163 5.18 -0.07 -7.13
C PHE A 163 4.78 0.19 -8.59
N LYS A 164 5.75 -0.02 -9.49
CA LYS A 164 5.55 0.10 -10.94
C LYS A 164 5.84 -1.25 -11.59
N PRO A 165 5.04 -1.66 -12.60
CA PRO A 165 5.31 -2.89 -13.31
C PRO A 165 6.68 -2.83 -14.00
N LEU A 166 7.30 -3.99 -14.11
CA LEU A 166 8.52 -4.23 -14.87
C LEU A 166 8.18 -4.72 -16.29
N THR A 167 9.14 -4.73 -17.19
CA THR A 167 9.01 -5.51 -18.42
C THR A 167 9.07 -7.01 -18.11
N ASP A 168 8.52 -7.85 -18.98
CA ASP A 168 8.56 -9.30 -18.79
C ASP A 168 10.00 -9.83 -18.76
N GLU A 169 10.90 -9.23 -19.56
CA GLU A 169 12.34 -9.51 -19.53
C GLU A 169 12.99 -9.13 -18.19
N GLU A 170 12.61 -8.00 -17.59
CA GLU A 170 13.13 -7.59 -16.28
C GLU A 170 12.68 -8.56 -15.17
N VAL A 171 11.41 -8.99 -15.19
CA VAL A 171 10.88 -10.01 -14.27
C VAL A 171 11.64 -11.32 -14.45
N LYS A 172 11.76 -11.81 -15.69
CA LYS A 172 12.50 -13.04 -16.02
C LYS A 172 13.95 -12.97 -15.55
N ARG A 173 14.65 -11.87 -15.81
CA ARG A 173 16.04 -11.68 -15.39
C ARG A 173 16.19 -11.72 -13.86
N LYS A 174 15.30 -11.05 -13.11
CA LYS A 174 15.31 -11.09 -11.63
C LYS A 174 15.05 -12.51 -11.12
N TRP A 175 14.11 -13.23 -11.73
CA TRP A 175 13.80 -14.62 -11.40
C TRP A 175 14.95 -15.59 -11.71
N GLU A 176 15.56 -15.52 -12.90
CA GLU A 176 16.73 -16.33 -13.27
C GLU A 176 17.91 -16.08 -12.33
N LYS A 177 18.16 -14.81 -11.97
CA LYS A 177 19.18 -14.45 -10.98
C LYS A 177 18.91 -15.08 -9.61
N ALA A 178 17.65 -15.10 -9.16
CA ALA A 178 17.26 -15.71 -7.89
C ALA A 178 17.36 -17.25 -7.89
N LYS A 179 17.15 -17.89 -9.05
CA LYS A 179 17.34 -19.34 -9.25
C LYS A 179 18.81 -19.74 -9.32
N ALA A 180 19.65 -18.88 -9.90
CA ALA A 180 21.07 -19.14 -10.10
C ALA A 180 21.95 -18.75 -8.90
N SER A 181 21.43 -17.96 -7.96
CA SER A 181 22.14 -17.67 -6.72
C SER A 181 22.30 -18.95 -5.90
N GLU A 182 23.54 -19.39 -5.71
CA GLU A 182 23.87 -20.41 -4.71
C GLU A 182 23.32 -19.94 -3.37
N ALA A 183 22.73 -20.86 -2.60
CA ALA A 183 22.20 -20.56 -1.28
C ALA A 183 23.30 -19.95 -0.41
N GLN A 184 23.34 -18.62 -0.33
CA GLN A 184 24.17 -17.94 0.64
C GLN A 184 23.66 -18.41 2.00
N GLN A 185 24.52 -19.01 2.81
CA GLN A 185 24.16 -19.74 4.04
C GLN A 185 23.56 -18.84 5.16
N SER A 186 23.16 -17.60 4.86
CA SER A 186 22.53 -16.70 5.82
C SER A 186 21.01 -16.86 5.82
N GLU A 187 20.43 -16.83 7.01
CA GLU A 187 18.98 -16.83 7.23
C GLU A 187 18.29 -15.64 6.52
N GLU A 188 18.95 -14.48 6.51
CA GLU A 188 18.46 -13.27 5.82
C GLU A 188 18.29 -13.51 4.31
N TRP A 189 19.24 -14.17 3.65
CA TRP A 189 19.13 -14.50 2.23
C TRP A 189 17.98 -15.45 1.95
N ALA A 190 17.81 -16.50 2.77
CA ALA A 190 16.71 -17.46 2.62
C ALA A 190 15.32 -16.82 2.79
N LEU A 191 15.23 -15.74 3.58
CA LEU A 191 14.00 -14.98 3.80
C LEU A 191 13.71 -13.94 2.70
N THR A 192 14.72 -13.54 1.91
CA THR A 192 14.63 -12.43 0.94
C THR A 192 15.01 -12.81 -0.49
N ASN A 193 15.25 -14.10 -0.78
CA ASN A 193 15.38 -14.67 -2.12
C ASN A 193 14.19 -15.59 -2.43
N THR A 194 12.97 -15.07 -2.34
CA THR A 194 11.74 -15.87 -2.48
C THR A 194 11.31 -16.05 -3.93
N LEU A 195 11.77 -15.22 -4.86
CA LEU A 195 11.46 -15.38 -6.30
C LEU A 195 11.81 -16.78 -6.84
N ALA A 196 12.88 -17.38 -6.32
CA ALA A 196 13.32 -18.74 -6.67
C ALA A 196 12.29 -19.83 -6.31
N SER A 197 11.34 -19.54 -5.42
CA SER A 197 10.32 -20.48 -4.95
C SER A 197 9.01 -20.39 -5.75
N HIS A 198 8.95 -19.54 -6.77
CA HIS A 198 7.75 -19.36 -7.59
C HIS A 198 8.03 -19.66 -9.08
N ASP A 199 7.00 -20.13 -9.78
CA ASP A 199 7.02 -20.20 -11.23
C ASP A 199 7.03 -18.81 -11.85
N LEU A 200 7.78 -18.65 -12.95
CA LEU A 200 7.88 -17.38 -13.66
C LEU A 200 6.50 -16.87 -14.11
N SER A 201 5.60 -17.76 -14.53
CA SER A 201 4.23 -17.43 -14.92
C SER A 201 3.43 -16.76 -13.79
N HIS A 202 3.63 -17.18 -12.54
CA HIS A 202 2.98 -16.58 -11.37
C HIS A 202 3.47 -15.15 -11.15
N LEU A 203 4.78 -14.92 -11.26
CA LEU A 203 5.38 -13.59 -11.11
C LEU A 203 4.95 -12.64 -12.24
N LEU A 204 4.89 -13.13 -13.48
CA LEU A 204 4.39 -12.37 -14.62
C LEU A 204 2.92 -12.00 -14.46
N LEU A 205 2.09 -12.89 -13.90
CA LEU A 205 0.68 -12.59 -13.60
C LEU A 205 0.56 -11.46 -12.55
N ILE A 206 1.34 -11.51 -11.47
CA ILE A 206 1.36 -10.43 -10.47
C ILE A 206 1.81 -9.10 -11.10
N ASN A 207 2.85 -9.13 -11.94
CA ASN A 207 3.32 -7.95 -12.66
C ASN A 207 2.25 -7.37 -13.61
N LYS A 208 1.51 -8.22 -14.32
CA LYS A 208 0.38 -7.83 -15.16
C LYS A 208 -0.75 -7.20 -14.35
N ASN A 209 -1.09 -7.78 -13.21
CA ASN A 209 -2.13 -7.23 -12.33
C ASN A 209 -1.70 -5.86 -11.75
N LEU A 210 -0.42 -5.72 -11.37
CA LEU A 210 0.13 -4.43 -10.92
C LEU A 210 0.00 -3.35 -12.01
N ARG A 211 0.20 -3.70 -13.29
CA ARG A 211 -0.03 -2.78 -14.40
C ARG A 211 -1.47 -2.26 -14.43
N ARG A 212 -2.45 -3.14 -14.27
CA ARG A 212 -3.87 -2.76 -14.19
C ARG A 212 -4.13 -1.84 -13.00
N TYR A 213 -3.50 -2.08 -11.85
CA TYR A 213 -3.62 -1.19 -10.68
C TYR A 213 -3.09 0.21 -11.01
N CYS A 214 -1.92 0.29 -11.62
CA CYS A 214 -1.33 1.57 -12.01
C CYS A 214 -2.24 2.35 -12.97
N GLU A 215 -2.85 1.67 -13.94
CA GLU A 215 -3.79 2.27 -14.88
C GLU A 215 -5.07 2.74 -14.16
N ALA A 216 -5.68 1.87 -13.34
CA ALA A 216 -6.98 2.10 -12.74
C ALA A 216 -6.99 3.13 -11.60
N PHE A 217 -6.11 3.01 -10.61
CA PHE A 217 -6.21 3.82 -9.38
C PHE A 217 -4.89 4.07 -8.61
N ALA A 218 -3.80 3.37 -8.92
CA ALA A 218 -2.56 3.38 -8.12
C ALA A 218 -1.30 3.86 -8.87
N GLY A 219 -1.44 4.37 -10.09
CA GLY A 219 -0.34 4.96 -10.85
C GLY A 219 -0.05 6.42 -10.44
N PRO A 220 1.12 6.98 -10.83
CA PRO A 220 1.54 8.34 -10.43
C PRO A 220 0.56 9.46 -10.81
N GLN A 221 -0.26 9.26 -11.82
CA GLN A 221 -1.30 10.20 -12.26
C GLN A 221 -2.44 10.37 -11.24
N HIS A 222 -2.59 9.43 -10.30
CA HIS A 222 -3.66 9.43 -9.29
C HIS A 222 -3.27 10.06 -7.96
N PHE A 223 -2.02 10.51 -7.81
CA PHE A 223 -1.50 11.12 -6.57
C PHE A 223 -0.96 12.52 -6.80
N ASP A 224 -1.02 13.38 -5.78
CA ASP A 224 -0.46 14.74 -5.78
C ASP A 224 0.79 14.85 -4.91
N GLY A 225 0.93 13.94 -3.94
CA GLY A 225 2.13 13.75 -3.13
C GLY A 225 2.29 12.29 -2.76
N PHE A 226 3.51 11.87 -2.44
CA PHE A 226 3.80 10.48 -2.12
C PHE A 226 4.77 10.37 -0.95
N LEU A 227 4.34 9.67 0.11
CA LEU A 227 5.15 9.33 1.28
C LEU A 227 5.47 7.83 1.25
N HIS A 228 6.74 7.48 1.40
CA HIS A 228 7.20 6.09 1.40
C HIS A 228 7.94 5.77 2.71
N LEU A 229 7.36 4.90 3.53
CA LEU A 229 8.01 4.30 4.69
C LEU A 229 8.92 3.15 4.22
N SER A 230 10.21 3.42 4.18
CA SER A 230 11.25 2.53 3.65
C SER A 230 12.11 1.92 4.77
N THR A 231 12.97 0.98 4.40
CA THR A 231 14.01 0.39 5.26
C THR A 231 15.26 0.11 4.45
N ASP A 232 16.41 0.15 5.11
CA ASP A 232 17.71 -0.24 4.52
C ASP A 232 17.86 -1.76 4.38
N LYS A 233 17.08 -2.56 5.14
CA LYS A 233 17.16 -4.02 5.07
C LYS A 233 15.77 -4.63 4.97
N LEU A 234 15.50 -5.29 3.84
CA LEU A 234 14.20 -5.90 3.57
C LEU A 234 13.80 -6.95 4.61
N VAL A 235 14.76 -7.65 5.22
CA VAL A 235 14.49 -8.65 6.26
C VAL A 235 13.77 -8.07 7.50
N GLN A 236 13.87 -6.76 7.74
CA GLN A 236 13.20 -6.09 8.86
C GLN A 236 11.66 -6.22 8.81
N VAL A 237 11.08 -6.46 7.63
CA VAL A 237 9.64 -6.72 7.48
C VAL A 237 9.19 -7.91 8.33
N TYR A 238 10.02 -8.96 8.42
CA TYR A 238 9.74 -10.12 9.25
C TYR A 238 9.73 -9.75 10.74
N GLU A 239 10.77 -9.03 11.20
CA GLU A 239 10.86 -8.57 12.59
C GLU A 239 9.69 -7.67 12.97
N TRP A 240 9.33 -6.74 12.09
CA TRP A 240 8.19 -5.85 12.30
C TRP A 240 6.86 -6.60 12.35
N ARG A 241 6.62 -7.56 11.45
CA ARG A 241 5.37 -8.32 11.46
C ARG A 241 5.29 -9.27 12.66
N LEU A 242 6.40 -9.92 13.03
CA LEU A 242 6.49 -10.75 14.24
C LEU A 242 6.20 -9.93 15.50
N GLY A 243 6.82 -8.75 15.64
CA GLY A 243 6.56 -7.86 16.78
C GLY A 243 5.11 -7.40 16.85
N GLN A 244 4.50 -7.09 15.70
CA GLN A 244 3.08 -6.73 15.63
C GLN A 244 2.18 -7.90 16.04
N GLU A 245 2.41 -9.11 15.52
CA GLU A 245 1.58 -10.27 15.82
C GLU A 245 1.74 -10.73 17.28
N ARG A 246 2.95 -10.64 17.85
CA ARG A 246 3.20 -10.89 19.28
C ARG A 246 2.42 -9.93 20.18
N ALA A 247 2.38 -8.64 19.83
CA ALA A 247 1.57 -7.66 20.55
C ALA A 247 0.06 -7.94 20.43
N LEU A 248 -0.43 -8.28 19.24
CA LEU A 248 -1.85 -8.62 19.04
C LEU A 248 -2.26 -9.88 19.81
N ARG A 249 -1.36 -10.89 19.88
CA ARG A 249 -1.59 -12.14 20.62
C ARG A 249 -1.80 -11.97 22.12
N GLN A 250 -1.37 -10.84 22.69
CA GLN A 250 -1.65 -10.51 24.10
C GLN A 250 -3.14 -10.25 24.37
N HIS A 251 -3.92 -9.96 23.32
CA HIS A 251 -5.32 -9.56 23.44
C HIS A 251 -6.30 -10.46 22.69
N LYS A 252 -5.85 -11.20 21.67
CA LYS A 252 -6.69 -12.11 20.88
C LYS A 252 -5.87 -13.22 20.23
N PRO A 253 -6.47 -14.36 19.83
CA PRO A 253 -5.78 -15.36 19.02
C PRO A 253 -5.18 -14.74 17.74
N GLY A 254 -4.02 -15.25 17.33
CA GLY A 254 -3.28 -14.77 16.17
C GLY A 254 -2.35 -15.84 15.63
N MET A 255 -1.59 -15.50 14.59
CA MET A 255 -0.66 -16.41 13.93
C MET A 255 0.52 -16.80 14.84
N THR A 256 1.01 -18.03 14.68
CA THR A 256 2.31 -18.44 15.23
C THR A 256 3.45 -17.71 14.51
N ASP A 257 4.66 -17.76 15.04
CA ASP A 257 5.82 -17.09 14.42
C ASP A 257 6.10 -17.68 13.03
N GLU A 258 5.94 -18.99 12.85
CA GLU A 258 6.09 -19.69 11.57
C GLU A 258 5.01 -19.27 10.58
N GLN A 259 3.75 -19.14 11.04
CA GLN A 259 2.65 -18.65 10.23
C GLN A 259 2.86 -17.19 9.81
N VAL A 260 3.42 -16.35 10.68
CA VAL A 260 3.82 -14.98 10.35
C VAL A 260 4.90 -14.96 9.27
N ILE A 261 5.92 -15.82 9.39
CA ILE A 261 6.98 -15.93 8.38
C ILE A 261 6.37 -16.33 7.03
N MET A 262 5.51 -17.35 7.00
CA MET A 262 4.82 -17.77 5.77
C MET A 262 3.92 -16.67 5.20
N PHE A 263 3.21 -15.93 6.06
CA PHE A 263 2.42 -14.78 5.66
C PHE A 263 3.30 -13.72 4.98
N VAL A 264 4.42 -13.33 5.60
CA VAL A 264 5.33 -12.32 5.03
C VAL A 264 5.96 -12.81 3.73
N LYS A 265 6.32 -14.09 3.62
CA LYS A 265 6.81 -14.70 2.37
C LYS A 265 5.81 -14.55 1.22
N GLY A 266 4.51 -14.51 1.50
CA GLY A 266 3.48 -14.22 0.50
C GLY A 266 3.60 -12.85 -0.15
N TYR A 267 4.23 -11.86 0.52
CA TYR A 267 4.44 -10.49 0.02
C TYR A 267 5.84 -10.26 -0.54
N MET A 268 6.83 -11.05 -0.10
CA MET A 268 8.24 -10.86 -0.47
C MET A 268 8.53 -10.80 -1.96
N PRO A 269 7.92 -11.63 -2.83
CA PRO A 269 8.15 -11.55 -4.27
C PRO A 269 7.85 -10.17 -4.87
N ALA A 270 6.82 -9.49 -4.36
CA ALA A 270 6.50 -8.14 -4.82
C ALA A 270 7.54 -7.12 -4.35
N TYR A 271 8.08 -7.27 -3.14
CA TYR A 271 9.18 -6.43 -2.67
C TYR A 271 10.46 -6.66 -3.49
N GLU A 272 10.84 -7.90 -3.73
CA GLU A 272 12.03 -8.27 -4.52
C GLU A 272 11.94 -7.76 -5.98
N LEU A 273 10.74 -7.75 -6.55
CA LEU A 273 10.52 -7.22 -7.90
C LEU A 273 10.49 -5.69 -7.93
N PHE A 274 9.68 -5.05 -7.09
CA PHE A 274 9.23 -3.67 -7.34
C PHE A 274 9.79 -2.62 -6.38
N LEU A 275 10.21 -3.01 -5.16
CA LEU A 275 10.58 -2.05 -4.12
C LEU A 275 11.83 -1.23 -4.47
N GLU A 276 12.83 -1.88 -5.08
CA GLU A 276 14.09 -1.25 -5.47
C GLU A 276 13.87 0.01 -6.32
N ARG A 277 12.92 -0.03 -7.25
CA ARG A 277 12.59 1.13 -8.10
C ARG A 277 11.96 2.24 -7.26
N LEU A 278 11.03 1.93 -6.36
CA LEU A 278 10.39 2.92 -5.48
C LEU A 278 11.38 3.52 -4.47
N GLN A 279 12.43 2.79 -4.08
CA GLN A 279 13.45 3.29 -3.16
C GLN A 279 14.45 4.25 -3.82
N ASN A 280 14.74 4.05 -5.11
CA ASN A 280 15.83 4.74 -5.80
C ASN A 280 15.38 5.71 -6.89
N GLU A 281 14.11 5.66 -7.31
CA GLU A 281 13.58 6.54 -8.34
C GLU A 281 12.37 7.33 -7.82
N ASN A 282 12.31 8.60 -8.18
CA ASN A 282 11.15 9.44 -7.88
C ASN A 282 9.87 8.82 -8.48
N PHE A 283 8.83 8.63 -7.66
CA PHE A 283 7.57 8.00 -8.08
C PHE A 283 6.91 8.75 -9.25
N PHE A 284 7.06 10.07 -9.32
CA PHE A 284 6.50 10.93 -10.36
C PHE A 284 7.41 11.07 -11.61
N LYS A 285 8.56 10.38 -11.65
CA LYS A 285 9.44 10.37 -12.82
C LYS A 285 8.65 10.00 -14.09
N GLY A 286 8.74 10.87 -15.10
CA GLY A 286 8.05 10.72 -16.39
C GLY A 286 6.68 11.40 -16.51
N GLN A 287 6.17 12.05 -15.46
CA GLN A 287 4.86 12.75 -15.47
C GLN A 287 4.92 14.21 -15.97
N GLY A 288 6.01 14.62 -16.63
CA GLY A 288 6.28 16.02 -16.99
C GLY A 288 6.81 16.84 -15.80
N PRO A 289 6.99 18.17 -15.94
CA PRO A 289 7.37 19.03 -14.83
C PRO A 289 6.23 19.09 -13.80
N SER A 290 6.26 18.18 -12.83
CA SER A 290 5.32 18.17 -11.72
C SER A 290 6.05 18.59 -10.45
N GLU A 291 5.53 19.58 -9.73
CA GLU A 291 6.00 19.97 -8.39
C GLU A 291 5.68 18.91 -7.31
N LYS A 292 5.16 17.74 -7.72
CA LYS A 292 4.75 16.66 -6.82
C LYS A 292 5.95 16.10 -6.06
N LYS A 293 5.77 15.96 -4.76
CA LYS A 293 6.82 15.56 -3.82
C LYS A 293 6.76 14.07 -3.53
N HIS A 294 7.89 13.37 -3.69
CA HIS A 294 8.09 12.00 -3.23
C HIS A 294 9.07 12.01 -2.05
N ILE A 295 8.54 11.78 -0.85
CA ILE A 295 9.30 11.79 0.40
C ILE A 295 9.47 10.37 0.92
N GLN A 296 10.70 10.00 1.25
CA GLN A 296 11.05 8.74 1.88
C GLN A 296 11.39 8.96 3.35
N VAL A 297 10.76 8.17 4.21
CA VAL A 297 11.08 8.05 5.63
C VAL A 297 11.72 6.68 5.82
N VAL A 298 13.01 6.65 6.15
CA VAL A 298 13.75 5.41 6.38
C VAL A 298 13.58 5.01 7.84
N LEU A 299 13.17 3.76 8.07
CA LEU A 299 12.93 3.17 9.38
C LEU A 299 13.99 2.11 9.67
N ASN A 300 14.45 2.05 10.93
CA ASN A 300 15.25 0.94 11.42
C ASN A 300 14.38 -0.23 11.93
N LYS A 301 15.03 -1.29 12.42
CA LYS A 301 14.34 -2.48 12.97
C LYS A 301 13.37 -2.19 14.11
N ASN A 302 13.56 -1.10 14.87
CA ASN A 302 12.67 -0.69 15.95
C ASN A 302 11.52 0.21 15.47
N ARG A 303 11.44 0.48 14.15
CA ARG A 303 10.53 1.46 13.51
C ARG A 303 10.83 2.91 13.89
N GLU A 304 12.06 3.18 14.33
CA GLU A 304 12.51 4.55 14.58
C GLU A 304 12.93 5.19 13.25
N VAL A 305 12.60 6.47 13.09
CA VAL A 305 12.96 7.25 11.91
C VAL A 305 14.45 7.54 11.96
N VAL A 306 15.20 7.01 10.98
CA VAL A 306 16.63 7.28 10.84
C VAL A 306 16.91 8.40 9.84
N GLN A 307 16.03 8.58 8.86
CA GLN A 307 16.18 9.61 7.83
C GLN A 307 14.82 10.00 7.25
N VAL A 308 14.67 11.28 6.92
CA VAL A 308 13.61 11.80 6.05
C VAL A 308 14.29 12.49 4.87
N LYS A 309 13.94 12.14 3.64
CA LYS A 309 14.53 12.74 2.43
C LYS A 309 13.55 12.79 1.27
N GLU A 310 13.73 13.76 0.37
CA GLU A 310 13.09 13.76 -0.96
C GLU A 310 13.88 12.84 -1.90
N VAL A 311 13.17 12.07 -2.73
CA VAL A 311 13.72 11.09 -3.69
C VAL A 311 13.86 11.68 -5.08
#